data_AF-A0A3R9EIR9-F1
#
_entry.id   AF-A0A3R9EIR9-F1
#
_cell.length_a   1.000
_cell.length_b   1.000
_cell.length_c   1.000
_cell.angle_alpha   90.00
_cell.angle_beta   90.00
_cell.angle_gamma   90.00
#
_symmetry.space_group_name_H-M   'P 1'
#
loop_
_entity.id
_entity.type
_entity.pdbx_description
1 polymer ?
#
loop_
_entity_poly.entity_id
_entity_poly.type
_entity_poly.pdbx_seq_one_letter_code
_entity_poly.pdbx_strand_id
1 'polypeptide(L)' 'MMRTVELSNAALVFTDASTGQGYIRVLNEWEAKLVSAQLTALDDGEMKAVPVHPVEIRKMKPGGE' A
#
# COMPACT_ATOMS: atom_id res chain seq x y z
N MET A 1 -11.54 20.73 5.33
CA MET A 1 -12.03 19.71 4.39
C MET A 1 -11.11 18.52 4.50
N MET A 2 -11.69 17.37 4.85
CA MET A 2 -11.00 16.08 4.84
C MET A 2 -10.53 15.79 3.42
N ARG A 3 -9.22 15.68 3.20
CA ARG A 3 -8.69 15.34 1.88
C ARG A 3 -8.90 13.84 1.68
N THR A 4 -9.89 13.48 0.88
CA THR A 4 -10.03 12.10 0.43
C THR A 4 -8.82 11.72 -0.42
N VAL A 5 -8.01 10.80 0.07
CA VAL A 5 -6.88 10.26 -0.69
C VAL A 5 -7.44 9.33 -1.77
N GLU A 6 -7.27 9.70 -3.03
CA GLU A 6 -7.59 8.83 -4.15
C GLU A 6 -6.45 7.83 -4.37
N LEU A 7 -6.77 6.55 -4.20
CA LEU A 7 -5.78 5.47 -4.31
C LEU A 7 -5.66 5.00 -5.75
N SER A 8 -4.44 5.07 -6.27
CA SER A 8 -4.03 4.42 -7.51
C SER A 8 -2.67 3.75 -7.26
N ASN A 9 -2.43 2.60 -7.91
CA ASN A 9 -1.17 1.86 -7.80
C ASN A 9 -0.75 1.52 -6.35
N ALA A 10 -1.65 0.88 -5.58
CA ALA A 10 -1.42 0.56 -4.17
C ALA A 10 -0.79 -0.83 -3.96
N ALA A 11 0.00 -0.98 -2.89
CA ALA A 11 0.50 -2.28 -2.44
C ALA A 11 0.58 -2.35 -0.91
N LEU A 12 0.50 -3.58 -0.39
CA LEU A 12 0.93 -3.89 0.96
C LEU A 12 2.41 -4.29 0.93
N VAL A 13 3.25 -3.55 1.65
CA VAL A 13 4.69 -3.81 1.78
C VAL A 13 4.97 -4.19 3.22
N PHE A 14 5.68 -5.29 3.43
CA PHE A 14 6.03 -5.77 4.77
C PHE A 14 7.33 -6.56 4.73
N THR A 15 8.01 -6.62 5.88
CA THR A 15 9.19 -7.47 6.07
C THR A 15 8.81 -8.57 7.03
N ASP A 16 9.08 -9.81 6.66
CA ASP A 16 8.94 -10.95 7.57
C ASP A 16 9.96 -10.82 8.69
N ALA A 17 9.47 -10.73 9.93
CA ALA A 17 10.31 -10.55 11.12
C ALA A 17 11.23 -11.74 11.40
N SER A 18 10.89 -12.94 10.92
CA SER A 18 11.68 -14.16 11.15
C SER A 18 12.82 -14.35 10.15
N THR A 19 12.60 -13.98 8.89
CA THR A 19 13.57 -14.16 7.79
C THR A 19 14.27 -12.88 7.38
N GLY A 20 13.72 -11.72 7.73
CA GLY A 20 14.15 -10.42 7.21
C GLY A 20 13.77 -10.19 5.74
N GLN A 21 13.04 -11.12 5.11
CA GLN A 21 12.65 -11.01 3.71
C GLN A 21 11.56 -9.96 3.52
N GLY A 22 11.82 -9.00 2.63
CA GLY A 22 10.82 -8.02 2.20
C GLY A 22 9.85 -8.63 1.18
N TYR A 23 8.57 -8.30 1.33
CA TYR A 23 7.48 -8.72 0.44
C TYR A 23 6.66 -7.52 0.00
N ILE A 24 6.12 -7.63 -1.21
CA ILE A 24 5.16 -6.67 -1.75
C ILE A 24 3.99 -7.42 -2.39
N ARG A 25 2.77 -7.06 -2.00
CA ARG A 25 1.53 -7.52 -2.64
C ARG A 25 0.84 -6.32 -3.26
N VAL A 26 0.87 -6.26 -4.59
CA VAL A 26 0.08 -5.29 -5.37
C VAL A 26 -1.40 -5.54 -5.10
N LEU A 27 -2.13 -4.48 -4.78
CA LEU A 27 -3.55 -4.52 -4.49
C LEU A 27 -4.34 -4.13 -5.74
N ASN A 28 -5.43 -4.84 -6.00
CA ASN A 28 -6.44 -4.36 -6.94
C ASN A 28 -7.27 -3.22 -6.32
N GLU A 29 -8.14 -2.60 -7.12
CA GLU A 29 -8.95 -1.46 -6.69
C GLU A 29 -9.84 -1.77 -5.47
N TRP A 30 -10.47 -2.95 -5.45
CA TRP A 30 -11.34 -3.37 -4.35
C TRP A 30 -10.53 -3.60 -3.06
N GLU A 31 -9.39 -4.27 -3.16
CA GLU A 31 -8.49 -4.51 -2.02
C GLU A 31 -7.94 -3.19 -1.45
N ALA A 32 -7.55 -2.25 -2.32
CA ALA A 32 -7.06 -0.94 -1.91
C ALA A 32 -8.14 -0.13 -1.16
N LYS A 33 -9.40 -0.18 -1.63
CA LYS A 33 -10.54 0.44 -0.93
C LYS A 33 -10.81 -0.20 0.42
N LEU A 34 -10.73 -1.54 0.51
CA LEU A 34 -10.94 -2.24 1.77
C LEU A 34 -9.88 -1.88 2.82
N VAL A 35 -8.59 -1.96 2.45
CA VAL A 35 -7.47 -1.67 3.36
C VAL A 35 -7.50 -0.21 3.81
N SER A 36 -7.74 0.73 2.90
CA SER A 36 -7.77 2.15 3.22
C SER A 36 -8.90 2.56 4.17
N ALA A 37 -10.08 1.95 4.04
CA ALA A 37 -11.18 2.15 4.97
C ALA A 37 -10.79 1.71 6.39
N GLN A 38 -10.10 0.57 6.53
CA GLN A 38 -9.63 0.08 7.83
C GLN A 38 -8.57 0.99 8.44
N LEU A 39 -7.59 1.44 7.66
CA LEU A 39 -6.55 2.37 8.13
C LEU A 39 -7.16 3.71 8.58
N THR A 40 -8.09 4.24 7.79
CA THR A 40 -8.81 5.47 8.12
C THR A 40 -9.59 5.32 9.44
N ALA A 41 -10.24 4.18 9.65
CA ALA A 41 -10.96 3.92 10.90
C ALA A 41 -10.05 3.81 12.12
N LEU A 42 -8.84 3.25 11.95
CA LEU A 42 -7.82 3.19 13.01
C LEU A 42 -7.20 4.56 13.32
N ASP A 43 -7.13 5.44 12.33
CA ASP A 43 -6.56 6.77 12.44
C ASP A 43 -7.60 7.85 12.84
N ASP A 44 -8.54 7.50 13.71
CA ASP A 44 -9.59 8.42 14.21
C ASP A 44 -10.48 9.01 13.11
N GLY A 45 -10.63 8.26 12.01
CA GLY A 45 -11.37 8.69 10.84
C GLY A 45 -10.53 9.43 9.82
N GLU A 46 -9.25 9.73 10.05
CA GLU A 46 -8.39 10.44 9.09
C GLU A 46 -7.17 9.61 8.71
N MET A 47 -7.08 9.11 7.48
CA MET A 47 -5.87 8.40 7.03
C MET A 47 -4.60 9.24 7.27
N LYS A 48 -3.73 8.82 8.20
CA LYS A 48 -2.48 9.51 8.58
C LYS A 48 -1.38 9.24 7.54
N ALA A 49 -1.68 9.51 6.26
CA ALA A 49 -0.74 9.40 5.15
C ALA A 49 0.11 10.68 5.01
N VAL A 50 1.37 10.50 4.66
CA VAL A 50 2.32 11.60 4.38
C VAL A 50 2.56 11.67 2.88
N PRO A 51 2.51 12.87 2.24
CA PRO A 51 2.81 13.00 0.83
C PRO A 51 4.27 12.63 0.54
N VAL A 52 4.47 11.87 -0.54
CA VAL A 52 5.79 11.46 -1.06
C VAL A 52 5.84 11.70 -2.56
N HIS A 53 7.04 11.63 -3.16
CA HIS A 53 7.14 11.62 -4.61
C HIS A 53 6.40 10.40 -5.19
N PRO A 54 5.78 10.53 -6.39
CA PRO A 54 5.09 9.41 -7.03
C PRO A 54 6.01 8.20 -7.19
N VAL A 55 5.49 7.02 -6.82
CA VAL A 55 6.17 5.74 -6.97
C VAL A 55 5.41 4.86 -7.96
N GLU A 56 6.15 4.07 -8.73
CA GLU A 56 5.57 3.06 -9.61
C GLU A 56 5.91 1.67 -9.08
N ILE A 57 4.89 0.91 -8.67
CA ILE A 57 5.08 -0.43 -8.13
C ILE A 57 5.26 -1.42 -9.27
N ARG A 58 6.52 -1.76 -9.56
CA ARG A 58 6.87 -2.77 -10.58
C ARG A 58 7.27 -4.07 -9.92
N LYS A 59 6.62 -5.17 -10.28
CA LYS A 59 7.11 -6.51 -9.94
C LYS A 59 8.42 -6.72 -10.70
N MET A 60 9.51 -7.01 -9.99
CA MET A 60 10.69 -7.56 -10.66
C MET A 60 10.28 -8.91 -11.25
N LYS A 61 10.47 -9.10 -12.56
CA LYS A 61 10.40 -10.46 -13.12
C LYS A 61 11.47 -11.29 -12.39
N PRO A 62 11.18 -12.52 -11.95
CA PRO A 62 12.24 -13.44 -11.59
C PRO A 62 13.17 -13.51 -12.80
N GLY A 63 14.46 -13.24 -12.60
CA GLY A 63 15.44 -13.46 -13.66
C GLY A 63 15.43 -14.94 -14.04
N GLY A 64 15.15 -15.24 -15.32
CA GLY A 64 15.15 -16.56 -15.94
C GLY A 64 14.06 -16.60 -17.02
N GLU A 65 14.34 -16.67 -18.32
CA GLU A 65 15.55 -16.96 -19.11
C GLU A 65 15.69 -15.97 -20.28
#